data_AF-A0A099D9H9-F1
#
_entry.id   AF-A0A099D9H9-F1
#
_cell.length_a   1.000
_cell.length_b   1.000
_cell.length_c   1.000
_cell.angle_alpha   90.00
_cell.angle_beta   90.00
_cell.angle_gamma   90.00
#
_symmetry.space_group_name_H-M   'P 1'
#
loop_
_entity.id
_entity.type
_entity.pdbx_description
1 polymer ?
#
loop_
_entity_poly.entity_id
_entity_poly.type
_entity_poly.pdbx_seq_one_letter_code
_entity_poly.pdbx_strand_id
1 'polypeptide(L)' 'MSQRYETSGFGVRVRCRHEGGEGALRVWRSQWTPGVIRIETPTVYNRTVWTVRQARELRAVLDAAIRASELS' A
#
# COMPACT_ATOMS: atom_id res chain seq x y z
N MET A 1 7.25 -18.58 -2.89
CA MET A 1 5.82 -18.75 -2.52
C MET A 1 5.13 -17.39 -2.64
N SER A 2 4.10 -17.25 -3.47
CA SER A 2 3.37 -15.97 -3.57
C SER A 2 2.43 -15.83 -2.38
N GLN A 3 2.82 -15.02 -1.41
CA GLN A 3 1.96 -14.69 -0.27
C GLN A 3 0.70 -14.00 -0.81
N ARG A 4 -0.48 -14.60 -0.59
CA ARG A 4 -1.76 -14.02 -0.96
C ARG A 4 -2.26 -13.15 0.19
N TYR A 5 -2.58 -11.90 -0.13
CA TYR A 5 -3.09 -10.91 0.80
C TYR A 5 -4.59 -10.72 0.55
N GLU A 6 -5.42 -10.87 1.59
CA GLU A 6 -6.85 -10.58 1.49
C GLU A 6 -7.10 -9.07 1.49
N THR A 7 -7.43 -8.52 0.32
CA THR A 7 -7.60 -7.07 0.12
C THR A 7 -9.07 -6.64 0.07
N SER A 8 -10.00 -7.57 0.32
CA SER A 8 -11.42 -7.34 0.55
C SER A 8 -11.70 -6.91 1.99
N GLY A 9 -12.92 -6.44 2.26
CA GLY A 9 -13.37 -6.08 3.61
C GLY A 9 -12.45 -5.06 4.29
N PHE A 10 -11.84 -5.48 5.41
CA PHE A 10 -10.93 -4.67 6.22
C PHE A 10 -9.54 -4.49 5.62
N GLY A 11 -9.22 -5.11 4.48
CA GLY A 11 -7.93 -4.97 3.81
C GLY A 11 -6.73 -5.49 4.61
N VAL A 12 -5.53 -5.15 4.14
CA VAL A 12 -4.26 -5.55 4.74
C VAL A 12 -3.57 -4.38 5.42
N ARG A 13 -3.07 -4.62 6.62
CA ARG A 13 -2.23 -3.66 7.36
C ARG A 13 -0.75 -3.97 7.10
N VAL A 14 -0.01 -2.98 6.63
CA VAL A 14 1.44 -3.03 6.41
C VAL A 14 2.08 -2.13 7.44
N ARG A 15 2.89 -2.69 8.35
CA ARG A 15 3.55 -1.92 9.41
C ARG A 15 4.60 -0.98 8.84
N CYS A 16 4.69 0.22 9.40
CA CYS A 16 5.72 1.21 9.08
C CYS A 16 6.07 2.04 10.31
N ARG A 17 7.21 2.73 10.27
CA ARG A 17 7.49 3.82 11.21
C ARG A 17 7.18 5.13 10.49
N HIS A 18 6.42 6.01 11.13
CA HIS A 18 6.31 7.40 10.71
C HIS A 18 6.98 8.28 11.78
N GLU A 19 7.15 9.58 11.50
CA GLU A 19 7.89 10.51 12.36
C GLU A 19 7.37 10.60 13.81
N GLY A 20 6.12 10.16 14.07
CA GLY A 20 5.48 10.19 15.38
C GLY A 20 5.39 8.83 16.10
N GLY A 21 5.99 7.75 15.57
CA GLY A 21 5.98 6.43 16.19
C GLY A 21 5.60 5.27 15.27
N GLU A 22 5.18 4.15 15.87
CA GLU A 22 4.70 2.98 15.12
C GLU A 22 3.36 3.27 14.45
N GLY A 23 3.27 2.96 13.16
CA GLY A 23 2.03 3.05 12.40
C GLY A 23 1.83 1.88 11.47
N ALA A 24 0.70 1.90 10.76
CA ALA A 24 0.44 0.94 9.70
C ALA A 24 -0.27 1.62 8.53
N LEU A 25 0.21 1.36 7.32
CA LEU A 25 -0.54 1.61 6.10
C LEU A 25 -1.65 0.57 5.99
N ARG A 26 -2.87 0.99 5.66
CA ARG A 26 -3.97 0.07 5.35
C ARG A 26 -4.22 0.08 3.86
N VAL A 27 -4.25 -1.11 3.24
CA VAL A 27 -4.43 -1.29 1.80
C VAL A 27 -5.66 -2.15 1.54
N TRP A 28 -6.62 -1.64 0.76
CA TRP A 28 -7.82 -2.41 0.38
C TRP A 28 -8.35 -2.02 -0.99
N ARG A 29 -9.16 -2.90 -1.57
CA ARG A 29 -9.90 -2.64 -2.81
C ARG A 29 -11.26 -2.03 -2.48
N SER A 30 -11.66 -0.98 -3.19
CA SER A 30 -12.99 -0.39 -2.98
C SER A 30 -14.08 -1.37 -3.40
N GLN A 31 -15.05 -1.59 -2.52
CA GLN A 31 -16.25 -2.38 -2.84
C GLN A 31 -17.22 -1.60 -3.75
N TRP A 32 -17.25 -0.27 -3.60
CA TRP A 32 -18.16 0.63 -4.33
C TRP A 32 -17.64 1.04 -5.71
N THR A 33 -16.33 0.94 -5.93
CA THR A 33 -15.71 1.38 -7.19
C THR A 33 -14.73 0.31 -7.64
N PRO A 34 -15.22 -0.69 -8.40
CA PRO A 34 -14.37 -1.73 -8.94
C PRO A 34 -13.25 -1.09 -9.79
N GLY A 35 -11.99 -1.34 -9.41
CA GLY A 35 -10.82 -0.80 -10.13
C GLY A 35 -10.01 0.26 -9.39
N VAL A 36 -10.40 0.63 -8.16
CA VAL A 36 -9.59 1.48 -7.29
C VAL A 36 -9.09 0.74 -6.04
N ILE A 37 -7.86 1.09 -5.66
CA ILE A 37 -7.16 0.68 -4.45
C ILE A 37 -7.06 1.91 -3.55
N ARG A 38 -7.38 1.74 -2.28
CA ARG A 38 -7.22 2.79 -1.28
C ARG A 38 -6.07 2.44 -0.36
N ILE A 39 -5.25 3.45 -0.07
CA ILE A 39 -4.15 3.37 0.88
C ILE A 39 -4.38 4.46 1.93
N GLU A 40 -4.63 4.04 3.16
CA GLU A 40 -4.68 4.91 4.32
C GLU A 40 -3.32 4.95 4.99
N THR A 41 -2.83 6.16 5.21
CA THR A 41 -1.64 6.42 6.03
C THR A 41 -2.07 6.77 7.47
N PRO A 42 -1.23 6.44 8.48
CA PRO A 42 -1.49 6.81 9.88
C PRO A 42 -1.58 8.33 10.11
N THR A 43 -0.99 9.14 9.23
CA THR A 43 -1.10 10.58 9.28
C THR A 43 -2.49 10.97 8.77
N VAL A 44 -3.31 11.48 9.69
CA VAL A 44 -4.76 11.78 9.63
C VAL A 44 -5.28 12.42 8.32
N TYR A 45 -4.40 12.97 7.47
CA TYR A 45 -4.77 13.77 6.30
C TYR A 45 -4.56 13.08 4.94
N ASN A 46 -3.82 11.98 4.83
CA ASN A 46 -3.46 11.43 3.52
C ASN A 46 -4.16 10.09 3.25
N ARG A 47 -5.44 10.17 2.89
CA ARG A 47 -6.16 9.09 2.18
C ARG A 47 -5.86 9.21 0.70
N THR A 48 -5.15 8.25 0.14
CA THR A 48 -4.85 8.24 -1.29
C THR A 48 -5.70 7.20 -2.01
N VAL A 49 -6.22 7.58 -3.18
CA VAL A 49 -7.00 6.70 -4.05
C VAL A 49 -6.21 6.47 -5.33
N TRP A 50 -6.02 5.20 -5.67
CA TRP A 50 -5.20 4.77 -6.78
C TRP A 50 -6.03 3.90 -7.70
N THR A 51 -5.93 4.09 -9.01
CA THR A 51 -6.39 3.08 -9.96
C THR A 51 -5.50 1.83 -9.89
N VAL A 52 -5.98 0.69 -10.37
CA VAL A 52 -5.15 -0.53 -10.49
C VAL A 52 -3.88 -0.26 -11.31
N ARG A 53 -3.94 0.58 -12.34
CA ARG A 53 -2.76 0.96 -13.14
C ARG A 53 -1.72 1.70 -12.29
N GLN A 54 -2.12 2.76 -11.59
CA GLN A 54 -1.21 3.53 -10.73
C GLN A 54 -0.62 2.67 -9.60
N ALA A 55 -1.40 1.73 -9.06
CA ALA A 55 -0.88 0.80 -8.05
C ALA A 55 0.19 -0.16 -8.62
N ARG A 56 0.09 -0.55 -9.91
CA ARG A 56 1.14 -1.32 -10.58
C ARG A 56 2.42 -0.49 -10.76
N GLU A 57 2.28 0.79 -11.11
CA GLU A 57 3.41 1.72 -11.20
C GLU A 57 4.09 1.88 -9.83
N LEU A 58 3.32 2.12 -8.76
CA LEU A 58 3.83 2.19 -7.40
C LEU A 58 4.59 0.91 -7.01
N ARG A 59 4.03 -0.27 -7.31
CA ARG A 59 4.72 -1.55 -7.07
C ARG A 59 6.06 -1.62 -7.80
N ALA A 60 6.11 -1.23 -9.06
CA ALA A 60 7.36 -1.26 -9.83
C ALA A 60 8.44 -0.34 -9.23
N VAL A 61 8.05 0.84 -8.75
CA VAL A 61 8.95 1.78 -8.06
C VAL A 61 9.43 1.19 -6.73
N LEU A 62 8.54 0.61 -5.92
CA LEU A 62 8.91 -0.05 -4.67
C LEU A 62 9.87 -1.23 -4.91
N ASP A 63 9.58 -2.08 -5.89
CA ASP A 63 10.43 -3.20 -6.27
C ASP A 63 11.82 -2.72 -6.73
N ALA A 64 11.91 -1.59 -7.44
CA ALA A 64 13.17 -0.99 -7.85
C ALA A 64 13.97 -0.43 -6.67
N ALA A 65 13.31 0.25 -5.73
CA ALA A 65 13.95 0.78 -4.53
C ALA A 65 14.50 -0.33 -3.62
N ILE A 66 13.75 -1.43 -3.44
CA ILE A 66 14.20 -2.60 -2.68
C ILE A 66 15.47 -3.17 -3.30
N ARG A 67 15.47 -3.45 -4.61
CA ARG A 67 16.65 -3.97 -5.31
C ARG A 67 17.86 -3.04 -5.17
N ALA A 68 17.66 -1.72 -5.26
CA ALA A 68 18.74 -0.76 -5.07
C ALA A 68 19.32 -0.83 -3.64
N SER A 69 18.48 -1.02 -2.63
CA SER A 69 18.93 -1.14 -1.23
C SER A 69 19.71 -2.43 -0.93
N GLU A 70 19.40 -3.53 -1.63
CA GLU A 70 20.11 -4.82 -1.47
C GLU A 70 21.48 -4.84 -2.14
N LEU A 71 21.74 -3.91 -3.07
CA LEU A 71 23.01 -3.75 -3.78
C LEU A 71 23.97 -2.77 -3.08
N SER A 72 23.52 -2.09 -2.03
CA SER A 72 24.28 -1.09 -1.26
C SER A 72 24.83 -1.68 0.03
#